data_AF-A0A0F9FLV3-F1
#
_entry.id   AF-A0A0F9FLV3-F1
#
_cell.length_a   1.000
_cell.length_b   1.000
_cell.length_c   1.000
_cell.angle_alpha   90.00
_cell.angle_beta   90.00
_cell.angle_gamma   90.00
#
_symmetry.space_group_name_H-M   'P 1'
#
loop_
_entity.id
_entity.type
_entity.pdbx_description
1 polymer ?
#
loop_
_entity_poly.entity_id
_entity_poly.type
_entity_poly.pdbx_seq_one_letter_code
_entity_poly.pdbx_strand_id
1 'polypeptide(L)'
;SQYAFAMYDSVMGWLGDLTYLIPCQGYMFNTENAAGYLVYPVTGLYKSDLVSEQDNNENLVEEWNMEREKYQYNLSLVGDLNLMEEEVTNDHIIGAFAGDQCRGIAKPLLIKGEMRYFITVYANTSNEVIRFKLMKLSTGKVFDIKEVISFIPNDIHGIIDQPMQLNMNSLSIETPVGNIELSVNPNPTNSMINICLNGLNNASGSILKITDITGKIIHNQIYDGTDTFDFSPFGKGIYFIRVETGKGIFTEKIVVQ
;
A
#
# COMPACT_ATOMS: atom_id res chain seq x y z
N SER A 1 1.35 21.15 -13.28
CA SER A 1 0.59 20.52 -14.37
C SER A 1 -0.74 20.07 -13.81
N GLN A 2 -1.71 19.72 -14.65
CA GLN A 2 -2.89 19.00 -14.19
C GLN A 2 -2.49 17.72 -13.44
N TYR A 3 -1.31 17.15 -13.74
CA TYR A 3 -0.96 15.79 -13.34
C TYR A 3 0.25 15.60 -12.44
N ALA A 4 0.97 16.68 -12.20
CA ALA A 4 2.24 16.71 -11.47
C ALA A 4 2.46 18.14 -10.99
N PHE A 5 3.19 18.32 -9.91
CA PHE A 5 3.54 19.61 -9.36
C PHE A 5 5.00 19.67 -8.90
N ALA A 6 5.49 20.90 -8.73
CA ALA A 6 6.80 21.13 -8.16
C ALA A 6 6.70 22.33 -7.22
N MET A 7 7.53 22.33 -6.20
CA MET A 7 7.68 23.41 -5.24
C MET A 7 9.08 23.98 -5.35
N TYR A 8 9.20 25.29 -5.18
CA TYR A 8 10.50 25.97 -5.23
C TYR A 8 11.18 25.93 -3.87
N ASP A 9 12.41 25.43 -3.83
CA ASP A 9 13.33 25.52 -2.70
C ASP A 9 14.43 26.54 -3.03
N SER A 10 14.79 27.38 -2.07
CA SER A 10 15.75 28.47 -2.30
C SER A 10 17.18 28.01 -2.62
N VAL A 11 17.52 26.76 -2.28
CA VAL A 11 18.87 26.20 -2.45
C VAL A 11 18.93 25.31 -3.69
N MET A 12 17.94 24.43 -3.88
CA MET A 12 17.94 23.43 -4.96
C MET A 12 17.07 23.81 -6.16
N GLY A 13 16.27 24.86 -6.06
CA GLY A 13 15.34 25.27 -7.10
C GLY A 13 14.05 24.44 -7.10
N TRP A 14 13.48 24.19 -8.27
CA TRP A 14 12.23 23.45 -8.40
C TRP A 14 12.39 21.96 -8.11
N LEU A 15 11.62 21.46 -7.14
CA LEU A 15 11.64 20.08 -6.68
C LEU A 15 10.23 19.48 -6.72
N GLY A 16 10.09 18.27 -7.28
CA GLY A 16 8.82 17.54 -7.34
C GLY A 16 8.78 16.55 -8.50
N ASP A 17 7.58 16.04 -8.80
CA ASP A 17 7.33 15.13 -9.93
C ASP A 17 7.19 15.87 -11.26
N LEU A 18 6.93 17.19 -11.24
CA LEU A 18 6.96 18.04 -12.42
C LEU A 18 8.37 18.56 -12.72
N THR A 19 9.10 17.87 -13.59
CA THR A 19 10.47 18.24 -13.99
C THR A 19 10.54 19.17 -15.20
N TYR A 20 9.55 19.10 -16.11
CA TYR A 20 9.49 19.91 -17.32
C TYR A 20 8.07 20.40 -17.59
N LEU A 21 7.96 21.58 -18.21
CA LEU A 21 6.71 22.06 -18.78
C LEU A 21 6.55 21.49 -20.19
N ILE A 22 5.55 20.61 -20.34
CA ILE A 22 5.15 20.04 -21.62
C ILE A 22 4.24 21.05 -22.35
N PRO A 23 4.50 21.33 -23.65
CA PRO A 23 3.62 22.17 -24.47
C PRO A 23 2.17 21.68 -24.47
N CYS A 24 1.23 22.60 -24.64
CA CYS A 24 -0.22 22.33 -24.69
C CYS A 24 -0.84 21.76 -23.41
N GLN A 25 -0.12 21.69 -22.28
CA GLN A 25 -0.69 21.40 -20.97
C GLN A 25 -1.02 22.67 -20.18
N GLY A 26 -2.01 22.57 -19.29
CA GLY A 26 -2.37 23.63 -18.35
C GLY A 26 -1.56 23.58 -17.06
N TYR A 27 -1.14 24.74 -16.57
CA TYR A 27 -0.39 24.89 -15.33
C TYR A 27 -0.99 26.00 -14.47
N MET A 28 -1.11 25.73 -13.17
CA MET A 28 -1.39 26.73 -12.16
C MET A 28 -0.09 27.05 -11.43
N PHE A 29 0.19 28.33 -11.23
CA PHE A 29 1.37 28.81 -10.51
C PHE A 29 0.90 29.52 -9.24
N ASN A 30 1.41 29.06 -8.09
CA ASN A 30 1.12 29.65 -6.79
C ASN A 30 2.37 30.40 -6.29
N THR A 31 2.20 31.63 -5.83
CA THR A 31 3.29 32.49 -5.34
C THR A 31 2.82 33.27 -4.12
N GLU A 32 3.65 33.33 -3.08
CA GLU A 32 3.42 34.20 -1.93
C GLU A 32 3.59 35.69 -2.29
N ASN A 33 4.44 35.99 -3.28
CA ASN A 33 4.66 37.34 -3.74
C ASN A 33 3.77 37.64 -4.95
N ALA A 34 2.76 38.49 -4.75
CA ALA A 34 1.84 38.91 -5.80
C ALA A 34 2.49 39.85 -6.84
N ALA A 35 3.65 40.44 -6.53
CA ALA A 35 4.38 41.33 -7.42
C ALA A 35 5.64 40.63 -7.95
N GLY A 36 5.50 39.92 -9.07
CA GLY A 36 6.61 39.23 -9.73
C GLY A 36 6.42 39.13 -11.24
N TYR A 37 7.53 38.96 -11.96
CA TYR A 37 7.54 38.66 -13.39
C TYR A 37 8.02 37.22 -13.60
N LEU A 38 7.34 36.47 -14.47
CA LEU A 38 7.85 35.19 -14.94
C LEU A 38 8.95 35.44 -15.97
N VAL A 39 10.20 35.14 -15.61
CA VAL A 39 11.35 35.24 -16.50
C VAL A 39 11.68 33.86 -17.02
N TYR A 40 11.48 33.66 -18.32
CA TYR A 40 11.85 32.41 -18.98
C TYR A 40 13.30 32.51 -19.46
N PRO A 41 14.21 31.65 -18.96
CA PRO A 41 15.60 31.68 -19.38
C PRO A 41 15.74 31.26 -20.85
N VAL A 42 16.42 32.09 -21.65
CA VAL A 42 16.70 31.82 -23.07
C VAL A 42 17.58 30.59 -23.31
N THR A 43 18.27 30.08 -22.27
CA THR A 43 19.12 28.89 -22.34
C THR A 43 18.33 27.58 -22.44
N GLY A 44 17.01 27.58 -22.21
CA GLY A 44 16.14 26.39 -22.28
C GLY A 44 15.69 25.98 -23.68
N LEU A 45 15.95 26.78 -24.72
CA LEU A 45 15.48 26.53 -26.09
C LEU A 45 16.24 25.41 -26.84
N TYR A 46 17.34 24.90 -26.28
CA TYR A 46 18.21 23.90 -26.93
C TYR A 46 18.25 22.54 -26.23
N LYS A 47 17.33 22.26 -25.29
CA LYS A 47 17.25 20.96 -24.63
C LYS A 47 15.95 20.24 -24.98
N SER A 48 15.63 20.21 -26.27
CA SER A 48 14.66 19.28 -26.83
C SER A 48 15.44 18.24 -27.62
N ASP A 49 15.71 17.10 -27.00
CA ASP A 49 15.64 15.80 -27.63
C ASP A 49 15.88 14.76 -26.54
N LEU A 50 15.03 13.72 -26.54
CA LEU A 50 15.00 12.58 -25.63
C LEU A 50 14.23 12.81 -24.32
N VAL A 51 12.91 13.03 -24.44
CA VAL A 51 12.00 12.37 -23.49
C VAL A 51 12.07 10.88 -23.86
N SER A 52 12.87 10.12 -23.12
CA SER A 52 12.75 8.67 -23.16
C SER A 52 11.41 8.32 -22.52
N GLU A 53 10.41 8.03 -23.34
CA GLU A 53 9.26 7.23 -22.95
C GLU A 53 9.74 5.80 -22.67
N GLN A 54 10.49 5.59 -21.60
CA GLN A 54 10.77 4.25 -21.09
C GLN A 54 10.96 4.32 -19.59
N ASP A 55 9.84 4.18 -18.86
CA ASP A 55 9.87 3.48 -17.59
C ASP A 55 8.88 2.31 -17.73
N ASN A 56 9.37 1.21 -18.32
CA ASN A 56 8.62 -0.04 -18.59
C ASN A 56 8.20 -0.81 -17.31
N ASN A 57 7.99 -0.12 -16.20
CA ASN A 57 7.46 -0.63 -14.94
C ASN A 57 6.00 -0.21 -14.71
N GLU A 58 5.25 0.10 -15.78
CA GLU A 58 3.83 0.47 -15.68
C GLU A 58 2.90 -0.71 -15.33
N ASN A 59 3.31 -1.95 -15.59
CA ASN A 59 2.44 -3.13 -15.43
C ASN A 59 1.96 -3.43 -14.00
N LEU A 60 2.63 -2.94 -12.95
CA LEU A 60 2.21 -3.17 -11.56
C LEU A 60 1.35 -2.04 -10.99
N VAL A 61 1.37 -0.86 -11.60
CA VAL A 61 0.52 0.28 -11.22
C VAL A 61 -0.85 0.18 -11.88
N GLU A 62 -0.98 -0.62 -12.94
CA GLU A 62 -2.26 -0.90 -13.62
C GLU A 62 -3.36 -1.46 -12.70
N GLU A 63 -3.01 -2.15 -11.60
CA GLU A 63 -4.01 -2.63 -10.62
C GLU A 63 -4.79 -1.47 -10.00
N TRP A 64 -4.14 -0.32 -9.81
CA TRP A 64 -4.76 0.90 -9.32
C TRP A 64 -5.20 1.75 -10.52
N ASN A 65 -6.16 1.23 -11.28
CA ASN A 65 -6.76 1.84 -12.46
C ASN A 65 -7.18 3.31 -12.20
N MET A 66 -6.27 4.26 -12.47
CA MET A 66 -6.46 5.67 -12.17
C MET A 66 -7.05 6.38 -13.39
N GLU A 67 -8.32 6.76 -13.28
CA GLU A 67 -9.05 7.46 -14.34
C GLU A 67 -9.07 8.97 -14.13
N ARG A 68 -7.89 9.59 -14.14
CA ARG A 68 -7.68 11.00 -13.83
C ARG A 68 -8.48 11.98 -14.69
N GLU A 69 -8.82 11.60 -15.93
CA GLU A 69 -9.61 12.40 -16.89
C GLU A 69 -11.07 12.62 -16.44
N LYS A 70 -11.55 11.84 -15.46
CA LYS A 70 -12.91 11.95 -14.94
C LYS A 70 -13.08 13.03 -13.88
N TYR A 71 -11.99 13.70 -13.47
CA TYR A 71 -12.01 14.65 -12.35
C TYR A 71 -11.61 16.05 -12.78
N GLN A 72 -12.32 17.05 -12.26
CA GLN A 72 -12.10 18.45 -12.59
C GLN A 72 -11.21 19.19 -11.58
N TYR A 73 -11.09 18.69 -10.35
CA TYR A 73 -10.29 19.31 -9.29
C TYR A 73 -9.12 18.42 -8.90
N ASN A 74 -8.05 19.05 -8.44
CA ASN A 74 -6.92 18.36 -7.81
C ASN A 74 -6.51 19.04 -6.50
N LEU A 75 -5.74 18.33 -5.70
CA LEU A 75 -4.96 18.84 -4.58
C LEU A 75 -3.53 18.31 -4.68
N SER A 76 -2.60 18.99 -4.03
CA SER A 76 -1.20 18.60 -3.98
C SER A 76 -0.82 18.18 -2.56
N LEU A 77 -0.03 17.11 -2.43
CA LEU A 77 0.46 16.65 -1.15
C LEU A 77 1.96 16.33 -1.23
N VAL A 78 2.73 16.88 -0.30
CA VAL A 78 4.11 16.45 -0.05
C VAL A 78 4.11 15.59 1.20
N GLY A 79 4.42 14.31 1.02
CA GLY A 79 4.39 13.28 2.06
C GLY A 79 5.77 12.74 2.41
N ASP A 80 5.91 12.31 3.66
CA ASP A 80 7.07 11.61 4.18
C ASP A 80 6.60 10.29 4.81
N LEU A 81 7.08 9.17 4.29
CA LEU A 81 6.59 7.84 4.64
C LEU A 81 7.44 7.25 5.76
N ASN A 82 6.81 6.92 6.88
CA ASN A 82 7.46 6.26 8.00
C ASN A 82 7.12 4.76 8.01
N LEU A 83 8.14 3.94 7.75
CA LEU A 83 8.04 2.47 7.68
C LEU A 83 8.46 1.75 8.97
N MET A 84 8.62 2.46 10.10
CA MET A 84 9.05 1.94 11.42
C MET A 84 10.42 1.23 11.43
N GLU A 85 10.54 0.07 10.79
CA GLU A 85 11.73 -0.80 10.79
C GLU A 85 12.38 -0.99 9.40
N GLU A 86 11.75 -0.50 8.33
CA GLU A 86 12.28 -0.59 6.96
C GLU A 86 12.64 0.80 6.40
N GLU A 87 13.62 0.88 5.50
CA GLU A 87 13.92 2.10 4.75
C GLU A 87 13.00 2.24 3.54
N VAL A 88 12.58 3.46 3.23
CA VAL A 88 11.82 3.76 2.02
C VAL A 88 12.72 3.61 0.79
N THR A 89 12.28 2.81 -0.16
CA THR A 89 12.95 2.56 -1.43
C THR A 89 12.00 2.83 -2.59
N ASN A 90 12.52 2.84 -3.83
CA ASN A 90 11.72 2.99 -5.06
C ASN A 90 10.65 1.89 -5.26
N ASP A 91 10.69 0.83 -4.44
CA ASP A 91 9.70 -0.25 -4.42
C ASP A 91 8.37 0.15 -3.74
N HIS A 92 8.36 1.28 -3.01
CA HIS A 92 7.27 1.71 -2.14
C HIS A 92 6.44 2.81 -2.80
N ILE A 93 5.29 2.46 -3.39
CA ILE A 93 4.39 3.41 -4.07
C ILE A 93 3.21 3.77 -3.17
N ILE A 94 2.89 5.06 -3.08
CA ILE A 94 1.70 5.52 -2.34
C ILE A 94 0.55 5.80 -3.32
N GLY A 95 -0.64 5.29 -2.99
CA GLY A 95 -1.89 5.57 -3.67
C GLY A 95 -2.85 6.30 -2.76
N ALA A 96 -3.54 7.29 -3.30
CA ALA A 96 -4.63 8.03 -2.65
C ALA A 96 -5.97 7.50 -3.17
N PHE A 97 -6.91 7.25 -2.26
CA PHE A 97 -8.19 6.60 -2.57
C PHE A 97 -9.36 7.37 -1.96
N ALA A 98 -10.40 7.57 -2.77
CA ALA A 98 -11.72 8.02 -2.31
C ALA A 98 -12.67 6.82 -2.33
N GLY A 99 -12.90 6.22 -1.17
CA GLY A 99 -13.54 4.90 -1.10
C GLY A 99 -12.68 3.83 -1.78
N ASP A 100 -13.21 3.18 -2.81
CA ASP A 100 -12.51 2.14 -3.58
C ASP A 100 -11.82 2.68 -4.84
N GLN A 101 -12.01 3.95 -5.18
CA GLN A 101 -11.47 4.53 -6.40
C GLN A 101 -10.11 5.15 -6.16
N CYS A 102 -9.10 4.74 -6.94
CA CYS A 102 -7.78 5.38 -6.92
C CYS A 102 -7.88 6.79 -7.53
N ARG A 103 -7.41 7.78 -6.78
CA ARG A 103 -7.45 9.21 -7.08
C ARG A 103 -6.07 9.83 -7.22
N GLY A 104 -5.00 9.11 -6.95
CA GLY A 104 -3.64 9.64 -7.01
C GLY A 104 -2.63 8.53 -6.74
N ILE A 105 -1.48 8.58 -7.40
CA ILE A 105 -0.40 7.60 -7.25
C ILE A 105 0.91 8.38 -7.29
N ALA A 106 1.83 8.03 -6.40
CA ALA A 106 3.12 8.68 -6.30
C ALA A 106 4.24 7.68 -6.02
N LYS A 107 5.35 7.87 -6.74
CA LYS A 107 6.63 7.21 -6.46
C LYS A 107 7.47 8.10 -5.54
N PRO A 108 8.37 7.52 -4.72
CA PRO A 108 9.26 8.31 -3.88
C PRO A 108 10.31 9.02 -4.73
N LEU A 109 10.70 10.21 -4.31
CA LEU A 109 11.74 11.02 -4.90
C LEU A 109 12.79 11.35 -3.84
N LEU A 110 14.05 11.11 -4.15
CA LEU A 110 15.17 11.41 -3.25
C LEU A 110 15.47 12.92 -3.27
N ILE A 111 15.21 13.61 -2.17
CA ILE A 111 15.41 15.06 -2.00
C ILE A 111 16.18 15.30 -0.70
N LYS A 112 17.30 16.04 -0.77
CA LYS A 112 18.16 16.33 0.39
C LYS A 112 18.63 15.07 1.17
N GLY A 113 18.67 13.90 0.52
CA GLY A 113 19.03 12.63 1.15
C GLY A 113 17.87 11.88 1.79
N GLU A 114 16.64 12.42 1.72
CA GLU A 114 15.41 11.83 2.26
C GLU A 114 14.46 11.47 1.12
N MET A 115 13.69 10.39 1.28
CA MET A 115 12.66 10.01 0.30
C MET A 115 11.38 10.79 0.57
N ARG A 116 10.85 11.46 -0.44
CA ARG A 116 9.63 12.27 -0.36
C ARG A 116 8.64 11.90 -1.44
N TYR A 117 7.36 12.02 -1.12
CA TYR A 117 6.27 11.73 -2.03
C TYR A 117 5.60 13.01 -2.48
N PHE A 118 5.48 13.21 -3.79
CA PHE A 118 4.70 14.29 -4.39
C PHE A 118 3.46 13.65 -4.98
N ILE A 119 2.31 13.85 -4.33
CA ILE A 119 1.06 13.20 -4.69
C ILE A 119 0.09 14.25 -5.22
N THR A 120 -0.35 14.06 -6.47
CA THR A 120 -1.49 14.79 -7.02
C THR A 120 -2.73 13.92 -6.84
N VAL A 121 -3.71 14.39 -6.09
CA VAL A 121 -4.98 13.68 -5.85
C VAL A 121 -6.09 14.39 -6.61
N TYR A 122 -7.00 13.65 -7.24
CA TYR A 122 -8.11 14.21 -8.02
C TYR A 122 -9.48 13.95 -7.38
N ALA A 123 -10.41 14.89 -7.57
CA ALA A 123 -11.80 14.69 -7.20
C ALA A 123 -12.75 15.61 -8.01
N ASN A 124 -14.05 15.39 -7.83
CA ASN A 124 -15.09 16.25 -8.42
C ASN A 124 -15.85 17.07 -7.39
N THR A 125 -15.76 16.70 -6.11
CA THR A 125 -16.43 17.42 -5.03
C THR A 125 -15.46 17.72 -3.89
N SER A 126 -15.72 18.83 -3.18
CA SER A 126 -15.00 19.14 -1.95
C SER A 126 -15.51 18.26 -0.81
N ASN A 127 -14.65 18.05 0.18
CA ASN A 127 -14.88 17.30 1.42
C ASN A 127 -15.04 15.78 1.23
N GLU A 128 -14.57 15.22 0.11
CA GLU A 128 -14.38 13.77 -0.02
C GLU A 128 -13.26 13.30 0.93
N VAL A 129 -13.47 12.19 1.63
CA VAL A 129 -12.42 11.64 2.51
C VAL A 129 -11.44 10.83 1.66
N ILE A 130 -10.17 11.25 1.67
CA ILE A 130 -9.07 10.56 1.00
C ILE A 130 -8.30 9.74 2.01
N ARG A 131 -8.13 8.46 1.69
CA ARG A 131 -7.31 7.50 2.43
C ARG A 131 -6.07 7.17 1.61
N PHE A 132 -4.96 6.89 2.27
CA PHE A 132 -3.73 6.51 1.58
C PHE A 132 -3.45 5.03 1.78
N LYS A 133 -2.89 4.40 0.75
CA LYS A 133 -2.41 3.02 0.77
C LYS A 133 -0.99 2.99 0.24
N LEU A 134 -0.18 2.12 0.80
CA LEU A 134 1.17 1.84 0.33
C LEU A 134 1.18 0.50 -0.40
N MET A 135 1.77 0.45 -1.59
CA MET A 135 2.02 -0.78 -2.34
C MET A 135 3.51 -1.03 -2.46
N LYS A 136 3.92 -2.27 -2.19
CA LYS A 136 5.29 -2.75 -2.39
C LYS A 136 5.38 -3.52 -3.71
N LEU A 137 6.01 -2.94 -4.73
CA LEU A 137 6.03 -3.51 -6.10
C LEU A 137 6.60 -4.93 -6.14
N SER A 138 7.66 -5.21 -5.38
CA SER A 138 8.32 -6.52 -5.35
C SER A 138 7.43 -7.67 -4.87
N THR A 139 6.42 -7.38 -4.05
CA THR A 139 5.54 -8.39 -3.45
C THR A 139 4.07 -8.25 -3.85
N GLY A 140 3.70 -7.13 -4.48
CA GLY A 140 2.31 -6.78 -4.76
C GLY A 140 1.46 -6.53 -3.49
N LYS A 141 2.08 -6.47 -2.30
CA LYS A 141 1.33 -6.27 -1.05
C LYS A 141 0.92 -4.82 -0.88
N VAL A 142 -0.32 -4.62 -0.45
CA VAL A 142 -0.90 -3.32 -0.15
C VAL A 142 -1.13 -3.19 1.35
N PHE A 143 -0.76 -2.03 1.90
CA PHE A 143 -0.90 -1.69 3.31
C PHE A 143 -1.68 -0.37 3.45
N ASP A 144 -2.49 -0.25 4.49
CA ASP A 144 -3.20 0.99 4.77
C ASP A 144 -2.29 1.98 5.53
N ILE A 145 -2.40 3.26 5.18
CA ILE A 145 -1.77 4.37 5.92
C ILE A 145 -2.83 4.96 6.85
N LYS A 146 -2.42 5.30 8.08
CA LYS A 146 -3.31 5.76 9.15
C LYS A 146 -3.96 7.11 8.84
N GLU A 147 -3.19 8.00 8.23
CA GLU A 147 -3.62 9.37 7.97
C GLU A 147 -4.72 9.41 6.91
N VAL A 148 -5.66 10.32 7.14
CA VAL A 148 -6.76 10.61 6.23
C VAL A 148 -6.85 12.13 6.08
N ILE A 149 -7.17 12.58 4.88
CA ILE A 149 -7.39 14.00 4.59
C ILE A 149 -8.79 14.21 4.03
N SER A 150 -9.30 15.43 4.16
CA SER A 150 -10.50 15.86 3.45
C SER A 150 -10.05 16.58 2.18
N PHE A 151 -10.61 16.19 1.03
CA PHE A 151 -10.26 16.79 -0.24
C PHE A 151 -10.78 18.23 -0.31
N ILE A 152 -9.89 19.20 -0.50
CA ILE A 152 -10.26 20.60 -0.78
C ILE A 152 -9.61 20.98 -2.12
N PRO A 153 -10.38 21.47 -3.12
CA PRO A 153 -9.83 21.85 -4.40
C PRO A 153 -8.68 22.87 -4.28
N ASN A 154 -7.59 22.62 -5.00
CA ASN A 154 -6.36 23.42 -5.03
C ASN A 154 -5.59 23.52 -3.70
N ASP A 155 -5.97 22.73 -2.70
CA ASP A 155 -5.28 22.73 -1.41
C ASP A 155 -3.92 22.03 -1.50
N ILE A 156 -3.03 22.38 -0.57
CA ILE A 156 -1.67 21.87 -0.49
C ILE A 156 -1.43 21.31 0.91
N HIS A 157 -1.23 19.99 1.00
CA HIS A 157 -0.90 19.30 2.23
C HIS A 157 0.60 19.05 2.35
N GLY A 158 1.21 19.66 3.37
CA GLY A 158 2.65 19.56 3.59
C GLY A 158 3.45 20.40 2.59
N ILE A 159 4.70 20.67 2.94
CA ILE A 159 5.66 21.36 2.10
C ILE A 159 6.97 20.57 2.12
N ILE A 160 7.92 20.95 1.26
CA ILE A 160 9.25 20.34 1.22
C ILE A 160 9.85 20.28 2.63
N ASP A 161 10.01 21.40 3.34
CA ASP A 161 10.71 21.37 4.63
C ASP A 161 9.86 20.85 5.82
N GLN A 162 8.56 20.67 5.63
CA GLN A 162 7.61 20.14 6.61
C GLN A 162 6.60 19.23 5.89
N PRO A 163 7.03 18.03 5.47
CA PRO A 163 6.17 17.11 4.76
C PRO A 163 5.11 16.53 5.70
N MET A 164 3.97 16.18 5.13
CA MET A 164 2.93 15.46 5.85
C MET A 164 3.43 14.05 6.19
N GLN A 165 3.42 13.71 7.47
CA GLN A 165 3.83 12.38 7.92
C GLN A 165 2.77 11.34 7.54
N LEU A 166 3.19 10.33 6.79
CA LEU A 166 2.40 9.19 6.36
C LEU A 166 2.89 7.97 7.12
N ASN A 167 2.15 7.57 8.14
CA ASN A 167 2.51 6.46 8.99
C ASN A 167 1.74 5.23 8.52
N MET A 168 2.48 4.13 8.37
CA MET A 168 1.87 2.84 8.20
C MET A 168 0.89 2.59 9.33
N ASN A 169 -0.32 2.17 8.98
CA ASN A 169 -1.23 1.67 9.99
C ASN A 169 -0.59 0.40 10.53
N SER A 170 0.02 0.48 11.71
CA SER A 170 0.46 -0.69 12.46
C SER A 170 -0.80 -1.50 12.75
N LEU A 171 -1.07 -2.52 11.94
CA LEU A 171 -2.15 -3.46 12.22
C LEU A 171 -1.77 -4.25 13.46
N SER A 172 -2.15 -3.67 14.59
CA SER A 172 -2.30 -4.24 15.92
C SER A 172 -3.22 -3.25 16.64
N ILE A 173 -4.53 -3.40 16.84
CA ILE A 173 -5.49 -4.51 16.75
C ILE A 173 -6.90 -3.85 16.59
N GLU A 174 -7.91 -4.60 16.10
CA GLU A 174 -9.37 -4.45 16.35
C GLU A 174 -10.26 -3.67 15.35
N THR A 175 -10.77 -4.38 14.34
CA THR A 175 -12.20 -4.72 14.44
C THR A 175 -12.25 -6.18 14.85
N PRO A 176 -13.03 -6.59 15.87
CA PRO A 176 -13.33 -7.99 16.07
C PRO A 176 -14.20 -8.42 14.88
N VAL A 177 -13.57 -8.83 13.79
CA VAL A 177 -14.10 -9.99 13.07
C VAL A 177 -13.96 -11.09 14.09
N GLY A 178 -15.07 -11.44 14.75
CA GLY A 178 -15.09 -12.16 16.02
C GLY A 178 -14.02 -13.24 16.06
N ASN A 179 -13.16 -13.18 17.09
CA ASN A 179 -12.04 -14.09 17.36
C ASN A 179 -11.85 -15.16 16.29
N ILE A 180 -10.95 -14.90 15.33
CA ILE A 180 -10.55 -15.96 14.41
C ILE A 180 -9.71 -16.95 15.20
N GLU A 181 -10.36 -18.00 15.68
CA GLU A 181 -9.79 -19.05 16.51
C GLU A 181 -9.74 -20.34 15.70
N LEU A 182 -8.53 -20.89 15.58
CA LEU A 182 -8.33 -22.25 15.11
C LEU A 182 -8.64 -23.19 16.27
N SER A 183 -9.67 -23.99 16.13
CA SER A 183 -10.06 -24.99 17.12
C SER A 183 -9.83 -26.40 16.56
N VAL A 184 -9.19 -27.25 17.36
CA VAL A 184 -8.92 -28.63 17.01
C VAL A 184 -9.47 -29.55 18.09
N ASN A 185 -10.41 -30.41 17.73
CA ASN A 185 -11.11 -31.27 18.68
C ASN A 185 -11.24 -32.70 18.15
N PRO A 186 -10.95 -33.75 18.95
CA PRO A 186 -10.45 -33.71 20.33
C PRO A 186 -8.93 -33.50 20.39
N ASN A 187 -8.46 -32.89 21.49
CA ASN A 187 -7.04 -32.82 21.84
C ASN A 187 -6.88 -33.08 23.35
N PRO A 188 -6.22 -34.16 23.80
CA PRO A 188 -5.53 -35.19 23.02
C PRO A 188 -6.47 -36.08 22.16
N THR A 189 -5.93 -36.76 21.14
CA THR A 189 -6.67 -37.68 20.26
C THR A 189 -5.98 -39.04 20.14
N ASN A 190 -6.75 -40.08 19.78
CA ASN A 190 -6.26 -41.40 19.39
C ASN A 190 -6.56 -41.74 17.92
N SER A 191 -7.31 -40.89 17.21
CA SER A 191 -7.78 -41.15 15.83
C SER A 191 -8.14 -39.86 15.09
N MET A 192 -9.42 -39.64 14.79
CA MET A 192 -9.88 -38.50 14.02
C MET A 192 -9.95 -37.23 14.84
N ILE A 193 -9.72 -36.11 14.16
CA ILE A 193 -9.88 -34.76 14.68
C ILE A 193 -10.69 -33.91 13.71
N ASN A 194 -11.36 -32.91 14.27
CA ASN A 194 -12.04 -31.85 13.54
C ASN A 194 -11.21 -30.56 13.69
N ILE A 195 -10.97 -29.90 12.58
CA ILE A 195 -10.21 -28.65 12.46
C ILE A 195 -11.20 -27.58 11.97
N CYS A 196 -11.55 -26.65 12.84
CA CYS A 196 -12.48 -25.57 12.52
C CYS A 196 -11.81 -24.21 12.74
N LEU A 197 -11.85 -23.36 11.73
CA LEU A 197 -11.39 -21.98 11.83
C LEU A 197 -12.61 -21.07 11.95
N ASN A 198 -12.91 -20.66 13.18
CA ASN A 198 -14.05 -19.81 13.47
C ASN A 198 -13.73 -18.36 13.09
N GLY A 199 -14.75 -17.52 12.88
CA GLY A 199 -14.53 -16.08 12.66
C GLY A 199 -14.19 -15.65 11.22
N LEU A 200 -14.18 -16.56 10.25
CA LEU A 200 -14.00 -16.23 8.83
C LEU A 200 -15.28 -16.50 8.03
N ASN A 201 -15.88 -15.42 7.48
CA ASN A 201 -17.08 -15.53 6.64
C ASN A 201 -16.82 -16.22 5.30
N ASN A 202 -15.56 -16.40 4.90
CA ASN A 202 -15.09 -17.21 3.77
C ASN A 202 -13.59 -17.54 4.01
N ALA A 203 -13.26 -18.81 4.24
CA ALA A 203 -11.86 -19.26 4.35
C ALA A 203 -11.31 -19.81 3.02
N SER A 204 -12.07 -19.70 1.92
CA SER A 204 -11.72 -20.21 0.60
C SER A 204 -10.33 -19.73 0.16
N GLY A 205 -9.42 -20.70 -0.09
CA GLY A 205 -8.03 -20.43 -0.48
C GLY A 205 -7.02 -20.44 0.66
N SER A 206 -7.44 -20.73 1.90
CA SER A 206 -6.51 -20.96 3.02
C SER A 206 -5.75 -22.27 2.80
N ILE A 207 -4.56 -22.41 3.39
CA ILE A 207 -3.74 -23.62 3.30
C ILE A 207 -3.66 -24.27 4.68
N LEU A 208 -4.19 -25.50 4.80
CA LEU A 208 -4.00 -26.34 5.97
C LEU A 208 -2.76 -27.20 5.80
N LYS A 209 -1.87 -27.14 6.79
CA LYS A 209 -0.63 -27.91 6.85
C LYS A 209 -0.49 -28.61 8.19
N ILE A 210 -0.21 -29.91 8.15
CA ILE A 210 0.06 -30.72 9.35
C ILE A 210 1.51 -31.16 9.31
N THR A 211 2.24 -30.93 10.40
CA THR A 211 3.65 -31.30 10.55
C THR A 211 3.90 -32.07 11.84
N ASP A 212 4.88 -32.98 11.84
CA ASP A 212 5.38 -33.59 13.09
C ASP A 212 6.33 -32.65 13.85
N ILE A 213 6.82 -33.10 15.01
CA ILE A 213 7.80 -32.36 15.83
C ILE A 213 9.13 -32.08 15.12
N THR A 214 9.45 -32.82 14.07
CA THR A 214 10.66 -32.60 13.25
C THR A 214 10.44 -31.62 12.10
N GLY A 215 9.20 -31.15 11.91
CA GLY A 215 8.80 -30.26 10.82
C GLY A 215 8.48 -30.99 9.51
N LYS A 216 8.45 -32.33 9.51
CA LYS A 216 8.07 -33.11 8.33
C LYS A 216 6.59 -32.87 8.02
N ILE A 217 6.31 -32.50 6.78
CA ILE A 217 4.95 -32.27 6.28
C ILE A 217 4.26 -33.62 6.09
N ILE A 218 3.14 -33.79 6.76
CA ILE A 218 2.30 -34.99 6.71
C ILE A 218 1.08 -34.74 5.84
N HIS A 219 0.55 -33.52 5.89
CA HIS A 219 -0.63 -33.12 5.15
C HIS A 219 -0.50 -31.67 4.69
N ASN A 220 -0.97 -31.38 3.49
CA ASN A 220 -0.97 -30.04 2.91
C ASN A 220 -2.12 -29.93 1.90
N GLN A 221 -3.13 -29.13 2.20
CA GLN A 221 -4.28 -28.96 1.30
C GLN A 221 -4.92 -27.58 1.40
N ILE A 222 -5.72 -27.25 0.39
CA ILE A 222 -6.60 -26.08 0.43
C ILE A 222 -7.67 -26.34 1.49
N TYR A 223 -7.91 -25.33 2.31
CA TYR A 223 -8.80 -25.36 3.45
C TYR A 223 -9.92 -24.35 3.23
N ASP A 224 -11.16 -24.78 3.43
CA ASP A 224 -12.38 -24.03 3.15
C ASP A 224 -13.14 -23.61 4.43
N GLY A 225 -12.63 -23.96 5.61
CA GLY A 225 -13.11 -23.46 6.91
C GLY A 225 -13.41 -24.56 7.95
N THR A 226 -13.65 -25.79 7.50
CA THR A 226 -13.85 -26.96 8.37
C THR A 226 -13.30 -28.21 7.70
N ASP A 227 -12.51 -28.99 8.42
CA ASP A 227 -11.89 -30.19 7.86
C ASP A 227 -11.71 -31.28 8.92
N THR A 228 -11.55 -32.53 8.46
CA THR A 228 -11.34 -33.69 9.32
C THR A 228 -10.06 -34.41 8.93
N PHE A 229 -9.23 -34.78 9.90
CA PHE A 229 -8.00 -35.51 9.67
C PHE A 229 -7.90 -36.74 10.57
N ASP A 230 -7.49 -37.87 10.01
CA ASP A 230 -7.32 -39.13 10.74
C ASP A 230 -5.86 -39.38 11.11
N PHE A 231 -5.56 -39.38 12.42
CA PHE A 231 -4.24 -39.71 12.95
C PHE A 231 -3.99 -41.21 13.14
N SER A 232 -4.97 -42.10 12.91
CA SER A 232 -4.83 -43.55 13.13
C SER A 232 -3.63 -44.19 12.38
N PRO A 233 -3.26 -43.76 11.16
CA PRO A 233 -2.09 -44.28 10.46
C PRO A 233 -0.73 -43.75 10.99
N PHE A 234 -0.74 -42.76 11.87
CA PHE A 234 0.44 -42.01 12.30
C PHE A 234 0.89 -42.41 13.72
N GLY A 235 2.18 -42.19 14.00
CA GLY A 235 2.77 -42.54 15.30
C GLY A 235 2.23 -41.68 16.44
N LYS A 236 2.32 -42.20 17.67
CA LYS A 236 2.04 -41.43 18.88
C LYS A 236 3.08 -40.33 19.02
N GLY A 237 2.64 -39.11 19.34
CA GLY A 237 3.54 -37.97 19.38
C GLY A 237 2.85 -36.62 19.34
N ILE A 238 3.65 -35.58 19.10
CA ILE A 238 3.19 -34.20 18.98
C ILE A 238 3.18 -33.81 17.51
N TYR A 239 2.06 -33.23 17.08
CA TYR A 239 1.90 -32.67 15.76
C TYR A 239 1.45 -31.21 15.86
N PHE A 240 1.77 -30.43 14.84
CA PHE A 240 1.35 -29.04 14.70
C PHE A 240 0.45 -28.91 13.49
N ILE A 241 -0.69 -28.25 13.70
CA ILE A 241 -1.69 -27.96 12.68
C ILE A 241 -1.61 -26.46 12.42
N ARG A 242 -1.17 -26.10 11.22
CA ARG A 242 -1.04 -24.71 10.79
C ARG A 242 -2.07 -24.42 9.70
N VAL A 243 -2.82 -23.33 9.85
CA VAL A 243 -3.68 -22.79 8.80
C VAL A 243 -3.16 -21.42 8.41
N GLU A 244 -2.75 -21.27 7.16
CA GLU A 244 -2.31 -20.02 6.57
C GLU A 244 -3.45 -19.40 5.77
N THR A 245 -3.80 -18.15 6.11
CA THR A 245 -4.88 -17.40 5.48
C THR A 245 -4.34 -16.05 5.00
N GLY A 246 -5.06 -15.37 4.12
CA GLY A 246 -4.73 -13.98 3.74
C GLY A 246 -4.73 -12.99 4.92
N LYS A 247 -5.28 -13.36 6.09
CA LYS A 247 -5.34 -12.52 7.30
C LYS A 247 -4.31 -12.88 8.37
N GLY A 248 -3.59 -14.00 8.23
CA GLY A 248 -2.64 -14.46 9.23
C GLY A 248 -2.42 -15.97 9.24
N ILE A 249 -1.49 -16.40 10.11
CA ILE A 249 -1.11 -17.80 10.31
C ILE A 249 -1.58 -18.23 11.69
N PHE A 250 -2.44 -19.24 11.74
CA PHE A 250 -2.94 -19.84 12.97
C PHE A 250 -2.27 -21.19 13.17
N THR A 251 -1.87 -21.53 14.40
CA THR A 251 -1.20 -22.80 14.68
C THR A 251 -1.72 -23.38 15.98
N GLU A 252 -2.08 -24.66 15.94
CA GLU A 252 -2.50 -25.44 17.10
C GLU A 252 -1.61 -26.67 17.30
N LYS A 253 -1.36 -27.02 18.56
CA LYS A 253 -0.56 -28.17 18.94
C LYS A 253 -1.49 -29.32 19.31
N ILE A 254 -1.32 -30.47 18.67
CA ILE A 254 -2.09 -31.68 18.98
C ILE A 254 -1.21 -32.79 19.54
N VAL A 255 -1.75 -33.51 20.52
CA VAL A 255 -1.12 -34.68 21.14
C VAL A 255 -1.87 -35.93 20.70
N VAL A 256 -1.17 -36.86 20.05
CA VAL A 256 -1.69 -38.17 19.60
C VAL A 256 -1.18 -39.25 20.58
N GLN A 257 -2.09 -40.01 21.18
CA GLN A 257 -1.82 -40.95 22.28
C GLN A 257 -1.93 -42.43 21.92
#